data_AF-A0A255QLP3-F1
#
_entry.id   AF-A0A255QLP3-F1
#
_cell.length_a   1.000
_cell.length_b   1.000
_cell.length_c   1.000
_cell.angle_alpha   90.00
_cell.angle_beta   90.00
_cell.angle_gamma   90.00
#
_symmetry.space_group_name_H-M   'P 1'
#
loop_
_entity.id
_entity.type
_entity.pdbx_description
1 polymer ?
#
loop_
_entity_poly.entity_id
_entity_poly.type
_entity_poly.pdbx_seq_one_letter_code
_entity_poly.pdbx_strand_id
1 'polypeptide(L)'
;MTHSFERTASKDQLPTWTTSLRSLGGKFAITIWAVALSVITSLLMVAHWVALPKPEPGSKLSPALLTDIASRHNELQVIHVINLDCPCSRRVLRHLLDRSPSADVDESMLLVGQDRQWKSQSEARGYRTTLVSPEQLTAEYGIESSPLLLAFRTDGELLYSGGYTARKQGLGYQDESIIASLQNGETIESLPVYGCAISRDLQDIVDPLRLKYKPE
;
A
#
# COMPACT_ATOMS: atom_id res chain seq x y z
N MET A 1 -66.44 23.77 -66.55
CA MET A 1 -65.38 22.81 -66.93
C MET A 1 -64.22 23.00 -65.98
N THR A 2 -64.16 22.13 -64.97
CA THR A 2 -63.25 22.17 -63.82
C THR A 2 -62.31 20.98 -63.93
N HIS A 3 -61.02 21.21 -64.14
CA HIS A 3 -60.00 20.16 -64.05
C HIS A 3 -59.15 20.41 -62.81
N SER A 4 -59.44 19.63 -61.76
CA SER A 4 -58.63 19.49 -60.56
C SER A 4 -57.44 18.58 -60.88
N PHE A 5 -56.22 19.03 -60.59
CA PHE A 5 -55.00 18.28 -60.82
C PHE A 5 -54.41 17.88 -59.46
N GLU A 6 -54.84 16.75 -58.93
CA GLU A 6 -54.24 16.13 -57.74
C GLU A 6 -52.88 15.55 -58.11
N ARG A 7 -51.81 16.26 -57.73
CA ARG A 7 -50.44 15.78 -57.83
C ARG A 7 -50.09 15.04 -56.53
N THR A 8 -50.25 13.72 -56.54
CA THR A 8 -49.79 12.83 -55.46
C THR A 8 -48.27 12.84 -55.43
N ALA A 9 -47.69 13.54 -54.45
CA ALA A 9 -46.27 13.47 -54.16
C ALA A 9 -45.94 12.06 -53.62
N SER A 10 -45.36 11.22 -54.48
CA SER A 10 -44.72 9.97 -54.08
C SER A 10 -43.64 10.28 -53.05
N LYS A 11 -43.88 9.92 -51.79
CA LYS A 11 -42.85 9.94 -50.73
C LYS A 11 -41.77 8.94 -51.13
N ASP A 12 -40.70 9.47 -51.70
CA ASP A 12 -39.48 8.74 -51.98
C ASP A 12 -39.04 7.95 -50.75
N GLN A 13 -39.13 6.62 -50.86
CA GLN A 13 -38.57 5.68 -49.92
C GLN A 13 -37.05 5.81 -50.01
N LEU A 14 -36.46 6.54 -49.06
CA LEU A 14 -35.01 6.59 -48.93
C LEU A 14 -34.47 5.17 -48.65
N PRO A 15 -33.38 4.77 -49.31
CA PRO A 15 -32.82 3.43 -49.18
C PRO A 15 -32.43 3.09 -47.74
N THR A 16 -33.00 2.02 -47.20
CA THR A 16 -32.83 1.52 -45.82
C THR A 16 -31.46 0.90 -45.52
N TRP A 17 -30.53 0.86 -46.48
CA TRP A 17 -29.23 0.21 -46.29
C TRP A 17 -28.16 1.08 -45.59
N THR A 18 -28.39 2.38 -45.42
CA THR A 18 -27.41 3.29 -44.78
C THR A 18 -27.42 3.25 -43.24
N THR A 19 -28.44 2.67 -42.60
CA THR A 19 -28.52 2.54 -41.14
C THR A 19 -27.77 1.32 -40.59
N SER A 20 -27.52 0.29 -41.41
CA SER A 20 -26.91 -0.97 -40.98
C SER A 20 -25.41 -0.83 -40.67
N LEU A 21 -24.63 -0.20 -41.56
CA LEU A 21 -23.17 -0.09 -41.42
C LEU A 21 -22.73 0.81 -40.25
N ARG A 22 -23.50 1.87 -39.94
CA ARG A 22 -23.26 2.72 -38.76
C ARG A 22 -23.50 1.99 -37.45
N SER A 23 -24.43 1.04 -37.42
CA SER A 23 -24.76 0.26 -36.22
C SER A 23 -23.66 -0.75 -35.86
N LEU A 24 -22.95 -1.30 -36.85
CA LEU A 24 -21.92 -2.30 -36.62
C LEU A 24 -20.63 -1.66 -36.07
N GLY A 25 -20.17 -0.56 -36.71
CA GLY A 25 -19.00 0.18 -36.24
C GLY A 25 -19.17 0.74 -34.82
N GLY A 26 -20.36 1.27 -34.50
CA GLY A 26 -20.66 1.75 -33.16
C GLY A 26 -20.62 0.64 -32.10
N LYS A 27 -21.17 -0.54 -32.40
CA LYS A 27 -21.12 -1.70 -31.49
C LYS A 27 -19.69 -2.16 -31.21
N PHE A 28 -18.86 -2.26 -32.25
CA PHE A 28 -17.45 -2.64 -32.07
C PHE A 28 -16.68 -1.62 -31.23
N ALA A 29 -16.86 -0.32 -31.48
CA ALA A 29 -16.20 0.73 -30.71
C ALA A 29 -16.60 0.69 -29.21
N ILE A 30 -17.89 0.51 -28.91
CA ILE A 30 -18.39 0.38 -27.54
C ILE A 30 -17.83 -0.87 -26.86
N THR A 31 -17.79 -2.01 -27.55
CA THR A 31 -17.24 -3.25 -27.00
C THR A 31 -15.75 -3.10 -26.67
N ILE A 32 -14.95 -2.54 -27.58
CA ILE A 32 -13.52 -2.31 -27.35
C ILE A 32 -13.33 -1.38 -26.15
N TRP A 33 -14.08 -0.28 -26.08
CA TRP A 33 -14.02 0.66 -24.97
C TRP A 33 -14.39 0.00 -23.63
N ALA A 34 -15.46 -0.79 -23.60
CA ALA A 34 -15.92 -1.48 -22.39
C ALA A 34 -14.90 -2.51 -21.90
N VAL A 35 -14.28 -3.27 -22.82
CA VAL A 35 -13.21 -4.22 -22.49
C VAL A 35 -11.98 -3.47 -21.96
N ALA A 36 -11.53 -2.41 -22.64
CA ALA A 36 -10.39 -1.61 -22.20
C ALA A 36 -10.61 -1.01 -20.81
N LEU A 37 -11.78 -0.42 -20.56
CA LEU A 37 -12.12 0.14 -19.25
C LEU A 37 -12.15 -0.95 -18.17
N SER A 38 -12.74 -2.11 -18.46
CA SER A 38 -12.80 -3.25 -17.52
C SER A 38 -11.41 -3.77 -17.14
N VAL A 39 -10.50 -3.85 -18.11
CA VAL A 39 -9.09 -4.24 -17.86
C VAL A 39 -8.42 -3.22 -16.96
N ILE A 40 -8.53 -1.93 -17.27
CA ILE A 40 -7.94 -0.85 -16.46
C ILE A 40 -8.49 -0.86 -15.04
N THR A 41 -9.81 -0.95 -14.86
CA THR A 41 -10.43 -0.97 -13.52
C THR A 41 -10.02 -2.21 -12.72
N SER A 42 -9.89 -3.37 -13.37
CA SER A 42 -9.47 -4.61 -12.72
C SER A 42 -8.03 -4.52 -12.24
N LEU A 43 -7.12 -4.01 -13.08
CA LEU A 43 -5.72 -3.80 -12.72
C LEU A 43 -5.59 -2.82 -11.54
N LEU A 44 -6.34 -1.71 -11.56
CA LEU A 44 -6.35 -0.74 -10.46
C LEU A 44 -6.94 -1.30 -9.16
N MET A 45 -7.95 -2.17 -9.24
CA MET A 45 -8.52 -2.83 -8.06
C MET A 45 -7.53 -3.81 -7.41
N VAL A 46 -6.84 -4.62 -8.22
CA VAL A 46 -5.84 -5.60 -7.75
C VAL A 46 -4.69 -4.90 -7.03
N ALA A 47 -4.12 -3.85 -7.64
CA ALA A 47 -3.03 -3.06 -7.03
C ALA A 47 -3.39 -2.47 -5.66
N HIS A 48 -4.68 -2.37 -5.37
CA HIS A 48 -5.20 -1.82 -4.13
C HIS A 48 -5.58 -2.87 -3.07
N TRP A 49 -5.61 -4.15 -3.41
CA TRP A 49 -6.04 -5.23 -2.50
C TRP A 49 -4.90 -6.18 -2.11
N VAL A 50 -3.81 -6.19 -2.86
CA VAL A 50 -2.66 -7.05 -2.57
C VAL A 50 -1.95 -6.57 -1.30
N ALA A 51 -1.86 -7.45 -0.31
CA ALA A 51 -0.99 -7.24 0.84
C ALA A 51 0.47 -7.30 0.37
N LEU A 52 1.27 -6.35 0.82
CA LEU A 52 2.69 -6.30 0.47
C LEU A 52 3.48 -7.40 1.19
N PRO A 53 4.61 -7.87 0.61
CA PRO A 53 5.47 -8.84 1.27
C PRO A 53 5.97 -8.28 2.61
N LYS A 54 6.12 -9.18 3.56
CA LYS A 54 6.64 -8.92 4.90
C LYS A 54 7.66 -10.00 5.24
N PRO A 55 8.68 -9.71 6.07
CA PRO A 55 9.57 -10.76 6.55
C PRO A 55 8.77 -11.84 7.29
N GLU A 56 8.99 -13.10 6.96
CA GLU A 56 8.38 -14.23 7.68
C GLU A 56 9.25 -14.61 8.90
N PRO A 57 8.66 -15.12 9.99
CA PRO A 57 9.43 -15.69 11.10
C PRO A 57 10.42 -16.75 10.59
N GLY A 58 11.68 -16.65 10.99
CA GLY A 58 12.77 -17.51 10.53
C GLY A 58 13.39 -17.13 9.18
N SER A 59 12.87 -16.10 8.49
CA SER A 59 13.57 -15.52 7.34
C SER A 59 14.85 -14.81 7.78
N LYS A 60 15.87 -14.79 6.91
CA LYS A 60 17.14 -14.12 7.18
C LYS A 60 16.92 -12.61 7.13
N LEU A 61 16.57 -12.03 8.26
CA LEU A 61 16.73 -10.60 8.48
C LEU A 61 18.22 -10.26 8.50
N SER A 62 18.54 -9.02 8.17
CA SER A 62 19.93 -8.64 8.03
C SER A 62 20.69 -8.75 9.36
N PRO A 63 21.99 -9.11 9.32
CA PRO A 63 22.84 -9.07 10.51
C PRO A 63 22.88 -7.69 11.17
N ALA A 64 22.76 -6.60 10.38
CA ALA A 64 22.75 -5.24 10.90
C ALA A 64 21.53 -4.99 11.81
N LEU A 65 20.34 -5.39 11.36
CA LEU A 65 19.11 -5.30 12.17
C LEU A 65 19.22 -6.15 13.43
N LEU A 66 19.69 -7.40 13.30
CA LEU A 66 19.87 -8.30 14.44
C LEU A 66 20.91 -7.79 15.45
N THR A 67 21.96 -7.11 14.99
CA THR A 67 22.98 -6.52 15.87
C THR A 67 22.41 -5.31 16.63
N ASP A 68 21.66 -4.45 15.96
CA ASP A 68 20.95 -3.34 16.61
C ASP A 68 19.96 -3.85 17.66
N ILE A 69 19.25 -4.95 17.36
CA ILE A 69 18.34 -5.61 18.29
C ILE A 69 19.10 -6.21 19.48
N ALA A 70 20.15 -7.00 19.25
CA ALA A 70 20.91 -7.67 20.30
C ALA A 70 21.57 -6.69 21.29
N SER A 71 21.76 -5.42 20.91
CA SER A 71 22.34 -4.39 21.77
C SER A 71 21.39 -3.86 22.86
N ARG A 72 20.11 -4.25 22.86
CA ARG A 72 19.08 -3.66 23.73
C ARG A 72 18.69 -4.57 24.90
N HIS A 73 18.25 -3.96 26.00
CA HIS A 73 18.02 -4.63 27.29
C HIS A 73 16.57 -5.04 27.55
N ASN A 74 15.59 -4.49 26.83
CA ASN A 74 14.18 -4.83 27.02
C ASN A 74 13.82 -6.13 26.33
N GLU A 75 13.03 -6.98 27.00
CA GLU A 75 12.62 -8.30 26.53
C GLU A 75 11.92 -8.28 25.17
N LEU A 76 11.15 -7.22 24.90
CA LEU A 76 10.45 -6.99 23.64
C LEU A 76 10.90 -5.68 22.98
N GLN A 77 11.26 -5.78 21.71
CA GLN A 77 11.67 -4.66 20.87
C GLN A 77 10.71 -4.52 19.72
N VAL A 78 10.28 -3.29 19.45
CA VAL A 78 9.29 -2.99 18.43
C VAL A 78 9.89 -1.99 17.46
N ILE A 79 9.77 -2.30 16.17
CA ILE A 79 10.32 -1.48 15.10
C ILE A 79 9.18 -1.11 14.13
N HIS A 80 8.96 0.19 13.99
CA HIS A 80 8.00 0.75 13.05
C HIS A 80 8.72 1.23 11.79
N VAL A 81 8.41 0.64 10.64
CA VAL A 81 9.00 1.06 9.35
C VAL A 81 8.02 1.97 8.62
N ILE A 82 8.39 3.24 8.47
CA ILE A 82 7.50 4.30 8.00
C ILE A 82 8.12 5.04 6.81
N ASN A 83 7.53 4.93 5.64
CA ASN A 83 7.89 5.73 4.47
C ASN A 83 7.21 7.10 4.51
N LEU A 84 8.00 8.16 4.53
CA LEU A 84 7.54 9.54 4.66
C LEU A 84 6.85 10.07 3.38
N ASP A 85 7.14 9.48 2.23
CA ASP A 85 6.53 9.85 0.95
C ASP A 85 5.18 9.16 0.71
N CYS A 86 4.85 8.14 1.51
CA CYS A 86 3.60 7.39 1.40
C CYS A 86 2.50 7.95 2.31
N PRO A 87 1.35 8.41 1.79
CA PRO A 87 0.24 8.92 2.62
C PRO A 87 -0.31 7.91 3.64
N CYS A 88 -0.31 6.62 3.30
CA CYS A 88 -0.74 5.54 4.21
C CYS A 88 0.19 5.45 5.43
N SER A 89 1.51 5.42 5.19
CA SER A 89 2.52 5.38 6.25
C SER A 89 2.51 6.64 7.11
N ARG A 90 2.34 7.84 6.53
CA ARG A 90 2.20 9.08 7.31
C ARG A 90 0.99 9.10 8.23
N ARG A 91 -0.08 8.36 7.89
CA ARG A 91 -1.24 8.23 8.78
C ARG A 91 -0.90 7.38 10.00
N VAL A 92 -0.19 6.28 9.79
CA VAL A 92 0.35 5.45 10.88
C VAL A 92 1.32 6.26 11.74
N LEU A 93 2.24 7.02 11.13
CA LEU A 93 3.16 7.88 11.87
C LEU A 93 2.44 8.84 12.80
N ARG A 94 1.41 9.54 12.30
CA ARG A 94 0.62 10.46 13.13
C ARG A 94 -0.04 9.74 14.31
N HIS A 95 -0.62 8.57 14.09
CA HIS A 95 -1.16 7.73 15.18
C HIS A 95 -0.09 7.39 16.21
N LEU A 96 1.08 6.92 15.78
CA LEU A 96 2.20 6.59 16.68
C LEU A 96 2.65 7.82 17.49
N LEU A 97 2.78 8.98 16.85
CA LEU A 97 3.14 10.22 17.53
C LEU A 97 2.06 10.68 18.53
N ASP A 98 0.78 10.43 18.24
CA ASP A 98 -0.31 10.77 19.14
C ASP A 98 -0.30 9.88 20.39
N ARG A 99 -0.09 8.55 20.24
CA ARG A 99 -0.05 7.62 21.38
C ARG A 99 1.27 7.60 22.15
N SER A 100 2.39 7.98 21.52
CA SER A 100 3.76 7.88 22.07
C SER A 100 4.19 6.41 22.30
N PRO A 101 5.50 6.11 22.49
CA PRO A 101 5.95 4.74 22.70
C PRO A 101 5.46 4.19 24.05
N SER A 102 5.18 2.89 24.10
CA SER A 102 4.86 2.19 25.32
C SER A 102 6.08 2.12 26.24
N ALA A 103 5.86 2.32 27.54
CA ALA A 103 6.93 2.41 28.54
C ALA A 103 7.65 1.08 28.79
N ASP A 104 6.97 -0.04 28.51
CA ASP A 104 7.41 -1.38 28.86
C ASP A 104 8.14 -2.12 27.71
N VAL A 105 8.31 -1.45 26.56
CA VAL A 105 8.97 -2.01 25.37
C VAL A 105 9.96 -1.01 24.76
N ASP A 106 11.00 -1.51 24.10
CA ASP A 106 11.89 -0.62 23.33
C ASP A 106 11.29 -0.37 21.94
N GLU A 107 10.50 0.70 21.80
CA GLU A 107 9.95 1.11 20.50
C GLU A 107 10.91 2.02 19.73
N SER A 108 11.13 1.69 18.45
CA SER A 108 11.94 2.49 17.54
C SER A 108 11.31 2.62 16.16
N MET A 109 11.74 3.64 15.41
CA MET A 109 11.24 3.98 14.09
C MET A 109 12.36 3.94 13.05
N LEU A 110 12.15 3.21 11.97
CA LEU A 110 12.91 3.34 10.72
C LEU A 110 12.10 4.23 9.77
N LEU A 111 12.50 5.49 9.67
CA LEU A 111 11.87 6.46 8.78
C LEU A 111 12.56 6.42 7.41
N VAL A 112 11.81 6.07 6.37
CA VAL A 112 12.30 6.02 4.99
C VAL A 112 12.02 7.36 4.31
N GLY A 113 13.07 8.03 3.84
CA GLY A 113 13.00 9.32 3.17
C GLY A 113 13.98 10.35 3.76
N GLN A 114 13.79 11.63 3.45
CA GLN A 114 14.76 12.68 3.79
C GLN A 114 14.22 13.75 4.77
N ASP A 115 12.97 13.63 5.21
CA ASP A 115 12.34 14.65 6.06
C ASP A 115 12.80 14.54 7.52
N ARG A 116 13.78 15.40 7.85
CA ARG A 116 14.34 15.53 9.21
C ARG A 116 13.35 16.05 10.23
N GLN A 117 12.29 16.76 9.81
CA GLN A 117 11.28 17.28 10.73
C GLN A 117 10.48 16.14 11.36
N TRP A 118 10.16 15.09 10.60
CA TRP A 118 9.51 13.90 11.16
C TRP A 118 10.42 13.17 12.13
N LYS A 119 11.71 13.03 11.82
CA LYS A 119 12.69 12.45 12.75
C LYS A 119 12.70 13.20 14.09
N SER A 120 12.85 14.52 14.06
CA SER A 120 12.87 15.33 15.29
C SER A 120 11.55 15.26 16.06
N GLN A 121 10.40 15.20 15.38
CA GLN A 121 9.11 15.02 16.05
C GLN A 121 8.98 13.65 16.71
N SER A 122 9.42 12.57 16.05
CA SER A 122 9.44 11.22 16.62
C SER A 122 10.33 11.14 17.85
N GLU A 123 11.55 11.69 17.78
CA GLU A 123 12.48 11.74 18.91
C GLU A 123 11.93 12.57 20.07
N ALA A 124 11.27 13.69 19.79
CA ALA A 124 10.62 14.51 20.82
C ALA A 124 9.44 13.79 21.52
N ARG A 125 8.84 12.78 20.87
CA ARG A 125 7.83 11.89 21.48
C ARG A 125 8.44 10.69 22.20
N GLY A 126 9.76 10.54 22.21
CA GLY A 126 10.47 9.47 22.89
C GLY A 126 10.80 8.27 22.01
N TYR A 127 10.48 8.29 20.71
CA TYR A 127 10.88 7.21 19.81
C TYR A 127 12.36 7.31 19.45
N ARG A 128 13.08 6.20 19.57
CA ARG A 128 14.40 6.07 18.94
C ARG A 128 14.21 6.02 17.43
N THR A 129 14.82 6.94 16.69
CA THR A 129 14.49 7.12 15.27
C THR A 129 15.74 7.13 14.39
N THR A 130 15.72 6.30 13.36
CA THR A 130 16.76 6.24 12.32
C THR A 130 16.15 6.64 10.99
N LEU A 131 16.80 7.58 10.28
CA LEU A 131 16.46 7.88 8.89
C LEU A 131 17.26 6.97 7.97
N VAL A 132 16.59 6.36 6.99
CA VAL A 132 17.19 5.48 5.99
C VAL A 132 16.66 5.83 4.60
N SER A 133 17.45 5.58 3.56
CA SER A 133 16.94 5.63 2.18
C SER A 133 16.14 4.37 1.84
N PRO A 134 15.31 4.39 0.78
CA PRO A 134 14.66 3.18 0.26
C PRO A 134 15.65 2.05 -0.05
N GLU A 135 16.78 2.38 -0.66
CA GLU A 135 17.83 1.43 -1.04
C GLU A 135 18.48 0.82 0.19
N GLN A 136 18.77 1.63 1.21
CA GLN A 136 19.30 1.15 2.48
C GLN A 136 18.31 0.23 3.18
N LEU A 137 17.02 0.57 3.20
CA LEU A 137 16.00 -0.28 3.82
C LEU A 137 15.97 -1.69 3.17
N THR A 138 16.05 -1.77 1.84
CA THR A 138 16.06 -3.06 1.15
C THR A 138 17.41 -3.78 1.31
N ALA A 139 18.52 -3.11 1.04
CA ALA A 139 19.84 -3.74 1.04
C ALA A 139 20.34 -4.10 2.45
N GLU A 140 20.14 -3.22 3.43
CA GLU A 140 20.65 -3.37 4.78
C GLU A 140 19.65 -4.02 5.72
N TYR A 141 18.34 -4.02 5.44
CA TYR A 141 17.33 -4.61 6.33
C TYR A 141 16.50 -5.73 5.68
N GLY A 142 16.55 -5.89 4.35
CA GLY A 142 15.72 -6.86 3.64
C GLY A 142 14.23 -6.52 3.66
N ILE A 143 13.89 -5.24 3.88
CA ILE A 143 12.50 -4.78 4.00
C ILE A 143 12.12 -4.02 2.73
N GLU A 144 10.98 -4.41 2.15
CA GLU A 144 10.50 -3.87 0.87
C GLU A 144 9.14 -3.19 0.98
N SER A 145 8.55 -3.12 2.18
CA SER A 145 7.19 -2.61 2.37
C SER A 145 7.07 -1.66 3.58
N SER A 146 6.11 -0.75 3.49
CA SER A 146 5.74 0.18 4.56
C SER A 146 4.27 0.60 4.43
N PRO A 147 3.52 0.86 5.52
CA PRO A 147 3.95 0.80 6.92
C PRO A 147 3.99 -0.63 7.45
N LEU A 148 5.09 -0.97 8.12
CA LEU A 148 5.34 -2.31 8.69
C LEU A 148 5.59 -2.18 10.20
N LEU A 149 5.07 -3.13 10.96
CA LEU A 149 5.34 -3.33 12.37
C LEU A 149 6.11 -4.64 12.52
N LEU A 150 7.28 -4.56 13.11
CA LEU A 150 8.10 -5.70 13.47
C LEU A 150 8.24 -5.76 14.99
N ALA A 151 8.18 -6.95 15.57
CA ALA A 151 8.46 -7.15 16.97
C ALA A 151 9.43 -8.32 17.16
N PHE A 152 10.40 -8.12 18.04
CA PHE A 152 11.51 -9.02 18.27
C PHE A 152 11.68 -9.31 19.75
N ARG A 153 12.09 -10.53 20.06
CA ARG A 153 12.68 -10.85 21.36
C ARG A 153 14.15 -10.39 21.40
N THR A 154 14.70 -10.24 22.60
CA THR A 154 16.12 -9.89 22.85
C THR A 154 17.14 -10.80 22.18
N ASP A 155 16.81 -12.06 21.92
CA ASP A 155 17.65 -13.02 21.21
C ASP A 155 17.63 -12.83 19.67
N GLY A 156 16.85 -11.86 19.18
CA GLY A 156 16.69 -11.58 17.76
C GLY A 156 15.57 -12.39 17.08
N GLU A 157 14.80 -13.21 17.82
CA GLU A 157 13.66 -13.92 17.24
C GLU A 157 12.56 -12.94 16.82
N LEU A 158 12.12 -13.05 15.56
CA LEU A 158 11.00 -12.27 15.03
C LEU A 158 9.66 -12.87 15.52
N LEU A 159 9.00 -12.17 16.44
CA LEU A 159 7.72 -12.59 17.03
C LEU A 159 6.52 -12.10 16.22
N TYR A 160 6.64 -10.93 15.58
CA TYR A 160 5.58 -10.38 14.74
C TYR A 160 6.17 -9.61 13.57
N SER A 161 5.51 -9.74 12.42
CA SER A 161 5.80 -8.97 11.21
C SER A 161 4.51 -8.83 10.43
N GLY A 162 3.99 -7.60 10.34
CA GLY A 162 2.71 -7.34 9.73
C GLY A 162 2.32 -5.86 9.71
N GLY A 163 1.09 -5.59 9.27
CA GLY A 163 0.51 -4.25 9.28
C GLY A 163 -0.05 -3.84 10.64
N TYR A 164 -0.85 -2.78 10.62
CA TYR A 164 -1.46 -2.18 11.81
C TYR A 164 -2.98 -2.37 11.89
N THR A 165 -3.61 -2.88 10.83
CA THR A 165 -5.07 -2.97 10.72
C THR A 165 -5.48 -4.24 9.97
N ALA A 166 -6.51 -4.95 10.44
CA ALA A 166 -7.01 -6.15 9.77
C ALA A 166 -7.63 -5.92 8.38
N ARG A 167 -8.03 -4.68 8.06
CA ARG A 167 -8.58 -4.33 6.75
C ARG A 167 -8.09 -2.97 6.29
N LYS A 168 -8.05 -2.77 4.97
CA LYS A 168 -7.68 -1.49 4.36
C LYS A 168 -8.65 -0.39 4.86
N GLN A 169 -8.09 0.67 5.46
CA GLN A 169 -8.85 1.74 6.13
C GLN A 169 -9.68 1.29 7.35
N GLY A 170 -9.17 0.33 8.13
CA GLY A 170 -9.71 0.03 9.46
C GLY A 170 -9.79 1.27 10.35
N LEU A 171 -10.81 1.32 11.22
CA LEU A 171 -11.06 2.46 12.11
C LEU A 171 -10.13 2.48 13.34
N GLY A 172 -9.49 1.36 13.65
CA GLY A 172 -8.59 1.23 14.80
C GLY A 172 -7.28 0.57 14.39
N TYR A 173 -6.19 1.23 14.72
CA TYR A 173 -4.86 0.62 14.72
C TYR A 173 -4.78 -0.39 15.87
N GLN A 174 -4.14 -1.54 15.62
CA GLN A 174 -4.08 -2.67 16.55
C GLN A 174 -2.68 -2.86 17.14
N ASP A 175 -1.77 -1.90 16.92
CA ASP A 175 -0.38 -2.01 17.36
C ASP A 175 -0.27 -2.12 18.88
N GLU A 176 -1.02 -1.33 19.65
CA GLU A 176 -1.00 -1.44 21.12
C GLU A 176 -1.49 -2.82 21.61
N SER A 177 -2.58 -3.35 21.02
CA SER A 177 -3.07 -4.70 21.36
C SER A 177 -2.10 -5.80 20.95
N ILE A 178 -1.44 -5.65 19.79
CA ILE A 178 -0.42 -6.59 19.33
C ILE A 178 0.76 -6.57 20.30
N ILE A 179 1.26 -5.39 20.67
CA ILE A 179 2.38 -5.24 21.60
C ILE A 179 2.01 -5.88 22.95
N ALA A 180 0.84 -5.55 23.51
CA ALA A 180 0.39 -6.12 24.78
C ALA A 180 0.29 -7.65 24.74
N SER A 181 -0.28 -8.23 23.68
CA SER A 181 -0.33 -9.69 23.51
C SER A 181 1.07 -10.32 23.43
N LEU A 182 1.99 -9.70 22.69
CA LEU A 182 3.36 -10.20 22.56
C LEU A 182 4.12 -10.12 23.89
N GLN A 183 3.91 -9.07 24.69
CA GLN A 183 4.47 -8.96 26.05
C GLN A 183 3.96 -10.08 26.97
N ASN A 184 2.72 -10.52 26.79
CA ASN A 184 2.14 -11.64 27.52
C ASN A 184 2.60 -13.01 26.97
N GLY A 185 3.48 -13.04 25.97
CA GLY A 185 3.98 -14.27 25.36
C GLY A 185 2.98 -14.93 24.41
N GLU A 186 1.94 -14.22 23.98
CA GLU A 186 0.95 -14.74 23.03
C GLU A 186 1.48 -14.71 21.59
N THR A 187 1.07 -15.70 20.79
CA THR A 187 1.29 -15.68 19.34
C THR A 187 0.10 -15.03 18.65
N ILE A 188 0.36 -14.00 17.85
CA ILE A 188 -0.68 -13.25 17.14
C ILE A 188 -0.56 -13.45 15.64
N GLU A 189 -1.71 -13.61 14.97
CA GLU A 189 -1.76 -13.69 13.51
C GLU A 189 -1.30 -12.36 12.90
N SER A 190 -0.39 -12.45 11.93
CA SER A 190 0.09 -11.27 11.22
C SER A 190 -1.03 -10.55 10.49
N LEU A 191 -1.17 -9.26 10.75
CA LEU A 191 -2.06 -8.43 9.95
C LEU A 191 -1.47 -8.16 8.55
N PRO A 192 -2.31 -8.00 7.52
CA PRO A 192 -1.87 -7.62 6.18
C PRO A 192 -1.22 -6.23 6.15
N VAL A 193 -0.17 -6.09 5.34
CA VAL A 193 0.53 -4.81 5.13
C VAL A 193 -0.14 -4.02 4.00
N TYR A 194 -0.88 -2.98 4.36
CA TYR A 194 -1.53 -2.07 3.41
C TYR A 194 -0.74 -0.78 3.25
N GLY A 195 0.04 -0.66 2.17
CA GLY A 195 0.83 0.55 1.97
C GLY A 195 1.53 0.70 0.64
N CYS A 196 2.80 1.08 0.69
CA CYS A 196 3.65 1.35 -0.46
C CYS A 196 4.83 0.37 -0.51
N ALA A 197 5.15 -0.06 -1.73
CA ALA A 197 6.37 -0.78 -2.05
C ALA A 197 7.55 0.18 -1.99
N ILE A 198 8.64 -0.26 -1.37
CA ILE A 198 9.87 0.50 -1.19
C ILE A 198 10.86 0.20 -2.31
N SER A 199 11.07 -1.07 -2.65
CA SER A 199 12.00 -1.47 -3.69
C SER A 199 11.43 -1.22 -5.08
N ARG A 200 12.30 -0.89 -6.04
CA ARG A 200 11.91 -0.67 -7.45
C ARG A 200 11.28 -1.92 -8.06
N ASP A 201 11.86 -3.08 -7.78
CA ASP A 201 11.35 -4.37 -8.28
C ASP A 201 9.92 -4.62 -7.80
N LEU A 202 9.66 -4.40 -6.51
CA LEU A 202 8.30 -4.54 -5.98
C LEU A 202 7.36 -3.47 -6.52
N GLN A 203 7.83 -2.23 -6.72
CA GLN A 203 7.05 -1.17 -7.35
C GLN A 203 6.63 -1.53 -8.78
N ASP A 204 7.53 -2.07 -9.61
CA ASP A 204 7.23 -2.48 -10.98
C ASP A 204 6.22 -3.65 -11.01
N ILE A 205 6.22 -4.53 -10.00
CA ILE A 205 5.23 -5.62 -9.86
C ILE A 205 3.85 -5.08 -9.46
N VAL A 206 3.78 -4.19 -8.46
CA VAL A 206 2.50 -3.73 -7.90
C VAL A 206 1.90 -2.52 -8.61
N ASP A 207 2.66 -1.84 -9.44
CA ASP A 207 2.25 -0.68 -10.25
C ASP A 207 2.84 -0.75 -11.67
N PRO A 208 2.43 -1.76 -12.48
CA PRO A 208 2.99 -1.98 -13.82
C PRO A 208 2.69 -0.83 -14.79
N LEU A 209 1.71 0.01 -14.48
CA LEU A 209 1.33 1.18 -15.28
C LEU A 209 2.00 2.48 -14.80
N ARG A 210 2.81 2.43 -13.72
CA ARG A 210 3.53 3.57 -13.13
C ARG A 210 2.64 4.76 -12.81
N LEU A 211 1.45 4.49 -12.30
CA LEU A 211 0.47 5.51 -11.95
C LEU A 211 0.68 6.06 -10.53
N LYS A 212 1.32 5.29 -9.66
CA LYS A 212 1.57 5.61 -8.25
C LYS A 212 3.03 6.02 -8.01
N TYR A 213 3.99 5.24 -8.51
CA TYR A 213 5.42 5.53 -8.34
C TYR A 213 5.96 6.18 -9.61
N LYS A 214 6.54 7.38 -9.46
CA LYS A 214 7.23 8.06 -10.56
C LYS A 214 8.72 7.72 -10.49
N PRO A 215 9.38 7.43 -11.61
CA PRO A 215 10.83 7.33 -11.62
C PRO A 215 11.43 8.69 -11.25
N GLU A 216 12.41 8.66 -10.36
CA GLU A 216 13.29 9.81 -10.07
C GLU A 216 14.22 10.10 -11.25
#